data_AF-A0A3N5RWB8-F1
#
_entry.id   AF-A0A3N5RWB8-F1
#
_cell.length_a   1.000
_cell.length_b   1.000
_cell.length_c   1.000
_cell.angle_alpha   90.00
_cell.angle_beta   90.00
_cell.angle_gamma   90.00
#
_symmetry.space_group_name_H-M   'P 1'
#
loop_
_entity.id
_entity.type
_entity.pdbx_description
1 polymer ?
#
loop_
_entity_poly.entity_id
_entity_poly.type
_entity_poly.pdbx_seq_one_letter_code
_entity_poly.pdbx_strand_id
1 'polypeptide(L)'
;MIAPIRIKILVTLLAVTLLALAACMSFTSSEEGTDLTNQPTPTTSGESLQINRTGQPEPPRQNSQGGTTPQDDSNQADTLGKIEEELKCPEVDPDSMGQSIAETFDVPYEQVIDWFCAGFSFENILLSLETSEAVDIPAETLLEMLLEQEWEEIWEEVGFTTKP
;
A
#
# COMPACT_ATOMS: atom_id res chain seq x y z
N MET A 1 -16.85 22.64 20.36
CA MET A 1 -18.23 22.75 19.89
C MET A 1 -18.42 21.74 18.77
N ILE A 2 -19.06 20.61 19.06
CA ILE A 2 -19.28 19.54 18.07
C ILE A 2 -20.33 20.04 17.08
N ALA A 3 -19.96 20.12 15.80
CA ALA A 3 -20.81 20.67 14.76
C ALA A 3 -22.13 19.86 14.66
N PRO A 4 -23.31 20.52 14.54
CA PRO A 4 -24.62 19.86 14.55
C PRO A 4 -24.83 18.89 13.37
N ILE A 5 -23.94 18.95 12.37
CA ILE A 5 -23.93 18.08 11.20
C ILE A 5 -23.37 16.70 11.55
N ARG A 6 -22.31 16.62 12.37
CA ARG A 6 -21.70 15.34 12.77
C ARG A 6 -22.63 14.50 13.65
N ILE A 7 -23.43 15.15 14.49
CA ILE A 7 -24.42 14.48 15.35
C ILE A 7 -25.56 13.87 14.51
N LYS A 8 -26.04 14.57 13.48
CA LYS A 8 -27.10 14.04 12.60
C LYS A 8 -26.62 12.82 11.81
N ILE A 9 -25.39 12.85 11.29
CA ILE A 9 -24.82 11.72 10.54
C ILE A 9 -24.66 10.51 11.48
N LEU A 10 -24.13 10.72 12.69
CA LEU A 10 -23.92 9.65 13.66
C LEU A 10 -25.24 9.00 14.12
N VAL A 11 -26.29 9.79 14.36
CA VAL A 11 -27.64 9.28 14.70
C VAL A 11 -28.25 8.51 13.54
N THR A 12 -28.06 8.98 12.30
CA THR A 12 -28.60 8.30 11.11
C THR A 12 -27.90 6.97 10.86
N LEU A 13 -26.56 6.93 10.98
CA LEU A 13 -25.79 5.70 10.86
C LEU A 13 -26.21 4.69 11.95
N LEU A 14 -26.29 5.12 13.22
CA LEU A 14 -26.65 4.24 14.32
C LEU A 14 -28.05 3.65 14.19
N ALA A 15 -29.02 4.41 13.65
CA ALA A 15 -30.36 3.92 13.36
C ALA A 15 -30.40 2.90 12.20
N VAL A 16 -29.59 3.09 11.16
CA VAL A 16 -29.48 2.15 10.03
C VAL A 16 -28.81 0.85 10.47
N THR A 17 -27.75 0.92 11.28
CA THR A 17 -27.07 -0.27 11.80
C THR A 17 -28.00 -1.09 12.72
N LEU A 18 -28.79 -0.44 13.56
CA LEU A 18 -29.81 -1.10 14.40
C LEU A 18 -30.90 -1.79 13.57
N LEU A 19 -31.30 -1.22 12.43
CA LEU A 19 -32.30 -1.85 11.55
C LEU A 19 -31.75 -3.11 10.85
N ALA A 20 -30.48 -3.14 10.49
CA ALA A 20 -29.86 -4.27 9.81
C ALA A 20 -29.68 -5.51 10.73
N LEU A 21 -29.41 -5.29 12.02
CA LEU A 21 -29.22 -6.36 13.00
C LEU A 21 -30.50 -7.17 13.29
N ALA A 22 -31.70 -6.62 13.02
CA ALA A 22 -32.97 -7.32 13.20
C ALA A 22 -33.25 -8.39 12.12
N ALA A 23 -32.52 -8.40 10.99
CA ALA A 23 -32.78 -9.31 9.87
C ALA A 23 -32.02 -10.66 9.97
N CYS A 24 -31.05 -10.81 10.89
CA CYS A 24 -30.17 -11.99 10.93
C CYS A 24 -30.60 -13.09 11.92
N MET A 25 -31.68 -12.93 12.71
CA MET A 25 -32.05 -13.89 13.76
C MET A 25 -32.98 -15.05 13.32
N SER A 26 -33.10 -15.36 12.02
CA SER A 26 -34.04 -16.39 11.54
C SER A 26 -33.41 -17.65 10.92
N PHE A 27 -32.16 -18.02 11.21
CA PHE A 27 -31.59 -19.28 10.72
C PHE A 27 -31.17 -20.21 11.86
N THR A 28 -32.14 -20.98 12.34
CA THR A 28 -31.94 -22.09 13.27
C THR A 28 -32.03 -23.43 12.53
N SER A 29 -31.00 -24.25 12.71
CA SER A 29 -31.01 -25.72 12.79
C SER A 29 -31.04 -26.57 11.51
N SER A 30 -30.00 -27.38 11.32
CA SER A 30 -30.14 -28.85 11.25
C SER A 30 -28.77 -29.55 11.41
N GLU A 31 -28.66 -30.40 12.45
CA GLU A 31 -27.61 -31.40 12.65
C GLU A 31 -28.00 -32.74 11.97
N GLU A 32 -27.03 -33.42 11.36
CA GLU A 32 -26.88 -34.89 11.19
C GLU A 32 -25.52 -35.08 10.45
N GLY A 33 -24.50 -35.82 10.85
CA GLY A 33 -24.42 -36.97 11.75
C GLY A 33 -24.07 -38.24 10.95
N THR A 34 -22.79 -38.53 10.66
CA THR A 34 -22.17 -39.88 10.50
C THR A 34 -20.66 -39.68 10.29
N ASP A 35 -19.75 -40.15 11.15
CA ASP A 35 -19.36 -41.53 11.48
C ASP A 35 -18.12 -42.00 10.69
N LEU A 36 -17.04 -42.20 11.46
CA LEU A 36 -15.92 -43.15 11.33
C LEU A 36 -15.09 -43.30 10.02
N THR A 37 -13.78 -43.47 10.27
CA THR A 37 -12.84 -44.34 9.52
C THR A 37 -12.06 -43.73 8.34
N ASN A 38 -10.88 -43.16 8.63
CA ASN A 38 -9.58 -43.78 8.31
C ASN A 38 -8.42 -42.80 8.47
N GLN A 39 -7.53 -43.11 9.41
CA GLN A 39 -6.19 -42.57 9.50
C GLN A 39 -5.25 -43.50 8.71
N PRO A 40 -4.46 -42.99 7.76
CA PRO A 40 -3.17 -43.59 7.42
C PRO A 40 -2.00 -42.66 7.79
N THR A 41 -1.05 -43.29 8.47
CA THR A 41 0.35 -42.98 8.79
C THR A 41 1.09 -41.99 7.87
N PRO A 42 1.99 -41.14 8.40
CA PRO A 42 2.90 -40.33 7.58
C PRO A 42 4.16 -41.14 7.23
N THR A 43 4.31 -41.53 5.96
CA THR A 43 5.59 -41.88 5.34
C THR A 43 5.48 -41.51 3.87
N THR A 44 6.34 -40.61 3.38
CA THR A 44 6.91 -40.51 2.02
C THR A 44 7.63 -39.14 1.99
N SER A 45 8.94 -39.13 2.20
CA SER A 45 9.97 -39.24 1.16
C SER A 45 9.97 -38.02 0.26
N GLY A 46 11.08 -37.27 0.32
CA GLY A 46 11.26 -36.03 -0.42
C GLY A 46 11.10 -36.21 -1.92
N GLU A 47 10.43 -35.24 -2.52
CA GLU A 47 10.46 -35.01 -3.96
C GLU A 47 10.88 -33.56 -4.18
N SER A 48 12.10 -33.43 -4.69
CA SER A 48 12.71 -32.18 -5.11
C SER A 48 11.95 -31.64 -6.31
N LEU A 49 11.38 -30.44 -6.17
CA LEU A 49 10.79 -29.70 -7.28
C LEU A 49 11.88 -29.38 -8.32
N GLN A 50 11.88 -30.14 -9.41
CA GLN A 50 12.63 -29.79 -10.61
C GLN A 50 11.96 -28.59 -11.29
N ILE A 51 12.62 -27.43 -11.15
CA ILE A 51 12.43 -26.22 -11.95
C ILE A 51 12.62 -26.52 -13.44
N ASN A 52 11.52 -26.72 -14.16
CA ASN A 52 11.52 -26.91 -15.61
C ASN A 52 11.65 -25.55 -16.32
N ARG A 53 12.90 -25.15 -16.56
CA ARG A 53 13.30 -23.95 -17.29
C ARG A 53 13.14 -24.21 -18.80
N THR A 54 11.99 -23.86 -19.36
CA THR A 54 11.74 -23.89 -20.81
C THR A 54 11.77 -22.47 -21.36
N GLY A 55 12.51 -22.30 -22.45
CA GLY A 55 13.03 -21.02 -22.94
C GLY A 55 11.98 -19.98 -23.30
N GLN A 56 12.31 -18.74 -22.97
CA GLN A 56 11.70 -17.54 -23.55
C GLN A 56 12.71 -16.92 -24.53
N PRO A 57 12.35 -16.74 -25.82
CA PRO A 57 13.24 -16.17 -26.82
C PRO A 57 13.51 -14.68 -26.56
N GLU A 58 14.78 -14.34 -26.68
CA GLU A 58 15.36 -13.00 -26.60
C GLU A 58 14.78 -12.08 -27.69
N PRO A 59 14.25 -10.88 -27.37
CA PRO A 59 13.90 -9.89 -28.39
C PRO A 59 15.17 -9.28 -29.00
N PRO A 60 15.20 -8.98 -30.31
CA PRO A 60 16.41 -8.56 -31.00
C PRO A 60 16.88 -7.17 -30.57
N ARG A 61 18.16 -7.11 -30.14
CA ARG A 61 18.96 -5.87 -30.08
C ARG A 61 19.05 -5.23 -31.46
N GLN A 62 18.43 -4.06 -31.64
CA GLN A 62 18.79 -3.16 -32.73
C GLN A 62 19.92 -2.22 -32.30
N ASN A 63 21.03 -2.39 -33.00
CA ASN A 63 22.19 -1.52 -33.02
C ASN A 63 21.88 -0.27 -33.88
N SER A 64 22.26 0.93 -33.45
CA SER A 64 22.57 2.02 -34.37
C SER A 64 23.41 3.10 -33.71
N GLN A 65 24.71 3.07 -34.02
CA GLN A 65 25.61 4.22 -33.94
C GLN A 65 25.26 5.25 -35.02
N GLY A 66 25.42 6.54 -34.72
CA GLY A 66 25.44 7.61 -35.73
C GLY A 66 25.44 9.00 -35.08
N GLY A 67 26.61 9.60 -34.97
CA GLY A 67 26.77 10.97 -34.45
C GLY A 67 26.40 12.05 -35.45
N THR A 68 26.17 13.27 -34.96
CA THR A 68 26.84 14.52 -35.39
C THR A 68 26.32 15.70 -34.56
N THR A 69 27.24 16.45 -33.98
CA THR A 69 27.07 17.78 -33.40
C THR A 69 26.51 18.76 -34.44
N PRO A 70 25.68 19.73 -34.04
CA PRO A 70 26.12 21.13 -34.22
C PRO A 70 26.17 21.91 -32.91
N GLN A 71 27.30 22.59 -32.75
CA GLN A 71 27.55 23.67 -31.81
C GLN A 71 26.68 24.87 -32.23
N ASP A 72 25.87 25.42 -31.32
CA ASP A 72 25.28 26.75 -31.49
C ASP A 72 25.58 27.57 -30.23
N ASP A 73 26.22 28.70 -30.48
CA ASP A 73 26.77 29.63 -29.51
C ASP A 73 25.73 30.70 -29.17
N SER A 74 25.56 30.95 -27.87
CA SER A 74 25.14 32.23 -27.28
C SER A 74 23.76 32.80 -27.63
N ASN A 75 22.87 32.81 -26.63
CA ASN A 75 22.42 34.08 -26.04
C ASN A 75 21.73 33.84 -24.68
N GLN A 76 22.36 34.39 -23.64
CA GLN A 76 21.91 34.45 -22.26
C GLN A 76 21.19 35.78 -22.05
N ALA A 77 19.90 35.75 -21.72
CA ALA A 77 19.23 36.80 -20.93
C ALA A 77 17.83 36.31 -20.51
N ASP A 78 17.53 36.46 -19.22
CA ASP A 78 16.24 36.19 -18.57
C ASP A 78 15.88 34.68 -18.51
N THR A 79 15.74 34.05 -17.34
CA THR A 79 14.83 34.43 -16.28
C THR A 79 15.27 33.81 -14.96
N LEU A 80 15.06 34.57 -13.90
CA LEU A 80 15.00 34.18 -12.50
C LEU A 80 14.01 32.99 -12.30
N GLY A 81 14.43 31.76 -12.60
CA GLY A 81 13.55 30.59 -12.62
C GLY A 81 14.30 29.26 -12.61
N LYS A 82 15.36 29.16 -11.81
CA LYS A 82 16.19 27.94 -11.71
C LYS A 82 16.54 27.61 -10.26
N ILE A 83 15.49 27.39 -9.47
CA ILE A 83 15.53 26.54 -8.28
C ILE A 83 14.19 25.78 -8.19
N GLU A 84 13.68 25.31 -9.32
CA GLU A 84 12.93 24.05 -9.32
C GLU A 84 14.01 23.01 -9.56
N GLU A 85 14.77 22.71 -8.50
CA GLU A 85 15.56 21.48 -8.47
C GLU A 85 14.54 20.37 -8.49
N GLU A 86 14.23 20.01 -9.73
CA GLU A 86 13.52 18.86 -10.21
C GLU A 86 13.75 17.70 -9.23
N LEU A 87 12.80 17.54 -8.30
CA LEU A 87 12.59 16.30 -7.57
C LEU A 87 12.16 15.28 -8.61
N LYS A 88 13.14 14.84 -9.41
CA LYS A 88 13.05 13.61 -10.17
C LYS A 88 12.88 12.54 -9.10
N CYS A 89 11.63 12.19 -8.83
CA CYS A 89 11.32 10.87 -8.36
C CYS A 89 12.17 9.92 -9.21
N PRO A 90 12.91 8.97 -8.62
CA PRO A 90 13.63 8.00 -9.43
C PRO A 90 12.63 7.48 -10.47
N GLU A 91 13.07 7.36 -11.73
CA GLU A 91 12.26 6.95 -12.89
C GLU A 91 11.85 5.48 -12.72
N VAL A 92 11.11 5.23 -11.65
CA VAL A 92 10.43 4.01 -11.26
C VAL A 92 9.12 4.15 -11.96
N ASP A 93 8.87 3.26 -12.91
CA ASP A 93 7.56 3.07 -13.51
C ASP A 93 6.56 2.83 -12.36
N PRO A 94 5.83 3.87 -11.93
CA PRO A 94 5.05 3.83 -10.69
C PRO A 94 3.71 3.12 -10.89
N ASP A 95 3.46 2.65 -12.12
CA ASP A 95 2.14 2.35 -12.66
C ASP A 95 1.46 1.07 -12.12
N SER A 96 2.02 0.38 -11.12
CA SER A 96 1.33 -0.77 -10.51
C SER A 96 1.24 -0.74 -8.99
N MET A 97 2.34 -0.45 -8.27
CA MET A 97 2.32 -0.53 -6.81
C MET A 97 1.58 0.66 -6.18
N GLY A 98 1.92 1.89 -6.59
CA GLY A 98 1.28 3.08 -6.04
C GLY A 98 -0.23 3.09 -6.29
N GLN A 99 -0.65 2.68 -7.49
CA GLN A 99 -2.07 2.55 -7.85
C GLN A 99 -2.77 1.50 -6.99
N SER A 100 -2.16 0.33 -6.77
CA SER A 100 -2.73 -0.72 -5.92
C SER A 100 -2.91 -0.26 -4.47
N ILE A 101 -1.95 0.51 -3.94
CA ILE A 101 -2.03 1.08 -2.58
C ILE A 101 -3.19 2.10 -2.51
N ALA A 102 -3.24 3.02 -3.47
CA ALA A 102 -4.27 4.06 -3.55
C ALA A 102 -5.69 3.46 -3.54
N GLU A 103 -5.92 2.43 -4.36
CA GLU A 103 -7.21 1.73 -4.43
C GLU A 103 -7.54 0.95 -3.15
N THR A 104 -6.54 0.36 -2.50
CA THR A 104 -6.75 -0.48 -1.30
C THR A 104 -7.16 0.36 -0.09
N PHE A 105 -6.54 1.52 0.09
CA PHE A 105 -6.71 2.37 1.27
C PHE A 105 -7.60 3.61 1.02
N ASP A 106 -8.21 3.71 -0.17
CA ASP A 106 -9.04 4.87 -0.60
C ASP A 106 -8.31 6.22 -0.44
N VAL A 107 -7.00 6.23 -0.75
CA VAL A 107 -6.16 7.43 -0.74
C VAL A 107 -5.85 7.87 -2.18
N PRO A 108 -5.70 9.18 -2.46
CA PRO A 108 -5.34 9.63 -3.80
C PRO A 108 -4.01 9.03 -4.27
N TYR A 109 -3.96 8.59 -5.52
CA TYR A 109 -2.72 8.05 -6.11
C TYR A 109 -1.58 9.06 -6.04
N GLU A 110 -1.88 10.33 -6.31
CA GLU A 110 -0.94 11.44 -6.23
C GLU A 110 -0.29 11.54 -4.84
N GLN A 111 -1.06 11.33 -3.77
CA GLN A 111 -0.55 11.35 -2.40
C GLN A 111 0.46 10.21 -2.15
N VAL A 112 0.16 9.01 -2.66
CA VAL A 112 1.06 7.85 -2.54
C VAL A 112 2.37 8.11 -3.27
N ILE A 113 2.29 8.71 -4.46
CA ILE A 113 3.47 9.08 -5.23
C ILE A 113 4.25 10.21 -4.57
N ASP A 114 3.57 11.20 -3.99
CA ASP A 114 4.23 12.29 -3.25
C ASP A 114 5.05 11.75 -2.07
N TRP A 115 4.52 10.79 -1.29
CA TRP A 115 5.29 10.12 -0.24
C TRP A 115 6.47 9.31 -0.78
N PHE A 116 6.27 8.59 -1.89
CA PHE A 116 7.34 7.83 -2.52
C PHE A 116 8.47 8.75 -2.99
N CYS A 117 8.11 9.87 -3.63
CA CYS A 117 9.04 10.90 -4.08
C CYS A 117 9.70 11.64 -2.91
N ALA A 118 9.05 11.72 -1.74
CA ALA A 118 9.64 12.22 -0.50
C ALA A 118 10.68 11.26 0.12
N GLY A 119 10.84 10.06 -0.45
CA GLY A 119 11.87 9.09 -0.06
C GLY A 119 11.35 7.90 0.74
N PHE A 120 10.05 7.80 0.98
CA PHE A 120 9.46 6.64 1.65
C PHE A 120 9.32 5.46 0.67
N SER A 121 9.65 4.25 1.13
CA SER A 121 9.40 3.04 0.34
C SER A 121 7.89 2.74 0.32
N PHE A 122 7.41 2.01 -0.70
CA PHE A 122 6.04 1.52 -0.72
C PHE A 122 5.70 0.64 0.50
N GLU A 123 6.69 -0.08 1.05
CA GLU A 123 6.53 -0.84 2.30
C GLU A 123 6.22 0.07 3.49
N ASN A 124 6.97 1.17 3.64
CA ASN A 124 6.72 2.14 4.71
C ASN A 124 5.37 2.84 4.53
N ILE A 125 5.00 3.17 3.30
CA ILE A 125 3.70 3.77 2.99
C ILE A 125 2.56 2.80 3.35
N LEU A 126 2.66 1.53 2.92
CA LEU A 126 1.71 0.48 3.29
C LEU A 126 1.57 0.35 4.80
N LEU A 127 2.70 0.22 5.50
CA LEU A 127 2.70 0.02 6.94
C LEU A 127 2.12 1.23 7.70
N SER A 128 2.37 2.44 7.21
CA SER A 128 1.78 3.67 7.76
C SER A 128 0.26 3.70 7.58
N LEU A 129 -0.26 3.27 6.42
CA LEU A 129 -1.70 3.22 6.14
C LEU A 129 -2.40 2.15 6.99
N GLU A 130 -1.82 0.95 7.07
CA GLU A 130 -2.34 -0.13 7.93
C GLU A 130 -2.36 0.28 9.41
N THR A 131 -1.28 0.92 9.88
CA THR A 131 -1.21 1.41 11.26
C THR A 131 -2.23 2.54 11.49
N SER A 132 -2.36 3.46 10.53
CA SER A 132 -3.32 4.57 10.57
C SER A 132 -4.76 4.08 10.78
N GLU A 133 -5.19 3.04 10.07
CA GLU A 133 -6.53 2.45 10.26
C GLU A 133 -6.73 1.86 11.66
N ALA A 134 -5.67 1.34 12.28
CA ALA A 134 -5.75 0.69 13.58
C ALA A 134 -5.75 1.67 14.76
N VAL A 135 -5.01 2.79 14.67
CA VAL A 135 -4.82 3.73 15.79
C VAL A 135 -5.46 5.11 15.57
N ASP A 136 -6.11 5.35 14.43
CA ASP A 136 -6.77 6.63 14.09
C ASP A 136 -5.80 7.83 14.07
N ILE A 137 -4.54 7.58 13.65
CA ILE A 137 -3.50 8.61 13.44
C ILE A 137 -3.22 8.69 11.95
N PRO A 138 -3.16 9.90 11.33
CA PRO A 138 -2.89 10.02 9.90
C PRO A 138 -1.59 9.34 9.47
N ALA A 139 -1.63 8.62 8.35
CA ALA A 139 -0.45 7.97 7.76
C ALA A 139 0.74 8.92 7.54
N GLU A 140 0.48 10.17 7.10
CA GLU A 140 1.50 11.21 6.98
C GLU A 140 2.26 11.42 8.30
N THR A 141 1.54 11.52 9.42
CA THR A 141 2.17 11.71 10.74
C THR A 141 3.05 10.51 11.11
N LEU A 142 2.64 9.29 10.77
CA LEU A 142 3.43 8.09 11.02
C LEU A 142 4.69 8.03 10.13
N LEU A 143 4.58 8.48 8.87
CA LEU A 143 5.73 8.61 7.96
C LEU A 143 6.71 9.68 8.44
N GLU A 144 6.21 10.83 8.95
CA GLU A 144 7.03 11.86 9.56
C GLU A 144 7.79 11.34 10.79
N MET A 145 7.14 10.53 11.65
CA MET A 145 7.79 9.90 12.80
C MET A 145 8.94 8.96 12.38
N LEU A 146 8.82 8.30 11.22
CA LEU A 146 9.85 7.39 10.68
C LEU A 146 11.15 8.12 10.27
N LEU A 147 11.14 9.45 10.19
CA LEU A 147 12.35 10.23 9.96
C LEU A 147 13.29 10.23 11.18
N GLU A 148 12.75 9.97 12.37
CA GLU A 148 13.47 10.04 13.65
C GLU A 148 13.47 8.72 14.43
N GLN A 149 12.51 7.82 14.16
CA GLN A 149 12.25 6.62 14.94
C GLN A 149 12.11 5.38 14.05
N GLU A 150 12.33 4.19 14.62
CA GLU A 150 12.03 2.92 13.95
C GLU A 150 10.56 2.51 14.19
N TRP A 151 10.00 1.62 13.35
CA TRP A 151 8.59 1.21 13.44
C TRP A 151 8.20 0.65 14.81
N GLU A 152 9.09 -0.11 15.45
CA GLU A 152 8.85 -0.65 16.79
C GLU A 152 8.65 0.45 17.85
N GLU A 153 9.40 1.55 17.76
CA GLU A 153 9.30 2.69 18.67
C GLU A 153 8.02 3.47 18.41
N ILE A 154 7.72 3.73 17.13
CA ILE A 154 6.48 4.39 16.70
C ILE A 154 5.27 3.61 17.21
N TRP A 155 5.22 2.29 16.99
CA TRP A 155 4.12 1.44 17.43
C TRP A 155 3.96 1.36 18.94
N GLU A 156 5.04 1.45 19.71
CA GLU A 156 4.96 1.57 21.16
C GLU A 156 4.38 2.95 21.55
N GLU A 157 4.85 4.03 20.92
CA GLU A 157 4.39 5.39 21.19
C GLU A 157 2.91 5.60 20.85
N VAL A 158 2.45 5.09 19.70
CA VAL A 158 1.05 5.21 19.27
C VAL A 158 0.12 4.16 19.89
N GLY A 159 0.66 3.27 20.72
CA GLY A 159 -0.12 2.23 21.41
C GLY A 159 -0.62 1.11 20.49
N PHE A 160 0.01 0.89 19.35
CA PHE A 160 -0.30 -0.20 18.43
C PHE A 160 0.14 -1.56 18.99
N THR A 161 1.28 -1.61 19.69
CA THR A 161 1.71 -2.82 20.41
C THR A 161 1.55 -2.64 21.92
N THR A 162 0.98 -3.63 22.58
CA THR A 162 1.04 -3.75 24.04
C THR A 162 2.19 -4.69 24.39
N LYS A 163 3.34 -4.16 24.82
CA LYS A 163 4.30 -4.99 25.57
C LYS A 163 3.64 -5.38 26.90
N PRO A 164 3.53 -6.68 27.24
CA PRO A 164 3.10 -7.12 28.56
C PRO A 164 4.12 -6.75 29.65
#